data_AF-A0A0J0ZQ11-F1
#
_entry.id   AF-A0A0J0ZQ11-F1
#
_cell.length_a   1.000
_cell.length_b   1.000
_cell.length_c   1.000
_cell.angle_alpha   90.00
_cell.angle_beta   90.00
_cell.angle_gamma   90.00
#
_symmetry.space_group_name_H-M   'P 1'
#
loop_
_entity.id
_entity.type
_entity.pdbx_description
1 polymer ?
#
loop_
_entity_poly.entity_id
_entity_poly.type
_entity_poly.pdbx_seq_one_letter_code
_entity_poly.pdbx_strand_id
1 'polypeptide(L)'
;MLSKSKIVIDCIGQESLYVLEKSGSAIYKTPGFDTNFAKDLLKSYKEGLQKLKTIIDSSPSYDNSYYDFEFKTMIYAIDKLLLAIGNIKSEDDEIEAAIFQSYLRKQDESIRKTIEEEEAG
;
A
#
# COMPACT_ATOMS: atom_id res chain seq x y z
N MET A 1 25.44 5.20 6.17
CA MET A 1 24.12 4.58 6.38
C MET A 1 23.18 5.21 5.36
N LEU A 2 22.45 4.43 4.55
CA LEU A 2 21.37 4.98 3.72
C LEU A 2 20.24 5.40 4.67
N SER A 3 19.70 6.60 4.47
CA SER A 3 18.61 7.12 5.31
C SER A 3 17.35 6.25 5.13
N LYS A 4 16.61 6.03 6.21
CA LYS A 4 15.42 5.16 6.20
C LYS A 4 14.29 5.77 5.37
N SER A 5 14.12 7.11 5.41
CA SER A 5 13.24 7.85 4.52
C SER A 5 13.61 7.68 3.08
N LYS A 6 14.90 7.69 2.76
CA LYS A 6 15.34 7.49 1.38
C LYS A 6 14.97 6.10 0.87
N ILE A 7 15.18 5.04 1.65
CA ILE A 7 14.82 3.66 1.23
C ILE A 7 13.32 3.53 0.99
N VAL A 8 12.48 4.12 1.84
CA VAL A 8 11.02 4.01 1.71
C VAL A 8 10.50 4.88 0.57
N ILE A 9 10.98 6.13 0.44
CA ILE A 9 10.66 6.98 -0.71
C ILE A 9 11.10 6.31 -2.02
N ASP A 10 12.29 5.71 -2.06
CA ASP A 10 12.82 5.03 -3.23
C ASP A 10 12.03 3.73 -3.57
N CYS A 11 11.34 3.13 -2.60
CA CYS A 11 10.61 1.87 -2.80
C CYS A 11 9.11 2.04 -3.06
N ILE A 12 8.39 2.80 -2.24
CA ILE A 12 6.92 2.96 -2.34
C ILE A 12 6.50 4.33 -2.89
N GLY A 13 7.44 5.24 -3.14
CA GLY A 13 7.21 6.55 -3.74
C GLY A 13 6.61 7.58 -2.79
N GLN A 14 6.71 8.87 -3.13
CA GLN A 14 5.99 9.95 -2.44
C GLN A 14 4.48 9.92 -2.73
N GLU A 15 4.06 9.15 -3.73
CA GLU A 15 2.70 9.17 -4.29
C GLU A 15 1.83 7.97 -3.87
N SER A 16 2.20 7.18 -2.86
CA SER A 16 1.36 6.06 -2.41
C SER A 16 -0.05 6.52 -1.97
N LEU A 17 -0.18 7.73 -1.41
CA LEU A 17 -1.49 8.35 -1.14
C LEU A 17 -2.31 8.61 -2.41
N TYR A 18 -1.65 8.96 -3.51
CA TYR A 18 -2.29 9.10 -4.82
C TYR A 18 -2.78 7.75 -5.34
N VAL A 19 -1.97 6.68 -5.23
CA VAL A 19 -2.40 5.31 -5.56
C VAL A 19 -3.67 4.94 -4.79
N LEU A 20 -3.70 5.22 -3.48
CA LEU A 20 -4.83 4.89 -2.62
C LEU A 20 -6.08 5.72 -2.92
N GLU A 21 -5.92 7.00 -3.27
CA GLU A 21 -7.02 7.85 -3.74
C GLU A 21 -7.64 7.28 -5.03
N LYS A 22 -6.80 6.92 -6.01
CA LYS A 22 -7.26 6.37 -7.30
C LYS A 22 -7.88 4.99 -7.14
N SER A 23 -7.38 4.16 -6.22
CA SER A 23 -8.04 2.90 -5.86
C SER A 23 -9.43 3.12 -5.26
N GLY A 24 -9.61 4.14 -4.42
CA GLY A 24 -10.91 4.53 -3.87
C GLY A 24 -11.88 4.99 -4.96
N SER A 25 -11.43 5.85 -5.87
CA SER A 25 -12.25 6.28 -7.02
C SER A 25 -12.73 5.09 -7.88
N ALA A 26 -11.91 4.06 -8.01
CA ALA A 26 -12.24 2.83 -8.74
C ALA A 26 -13.28 1.97 -8.01
N ILE A 27 -13.21 1.88 -6.67
CA ILE A 27 -14.18 1.16 -5.83
C ILE A 27 -15.56 1.81 -5.93
N TYR A 28 -15.62 3.13 -5.74
CA TYR A 28 -16.87 3.90 -5.75
C TYR A 28 -17.39 4.23 -7.16
N LYS A 29 -16.82 3.60 -8.20
CA LYS A 29 -17.22 3.77 -9.61
C LYS A 29 -17.38 5.24 -10.01
N THR A 30 -16.42 6.08 -9.62
CA THR A 30 -16.44 7.52 -9.91
C THR A 30 -16.60 7.74 -11.43
N PRO A 31 -17.55 8.56 -11.90
CA PRO A 31 -17.79 8.74 -13.32
C PRO A 31 -16.54 9.18 -14.08
N GLY A 32 -16.24 8.53 -15.21
CA GLY A 32 -15.09 8.84 -16.06
C GLY A 32 -13.73 8.34 -15.54
N PHE A 33 -13.73 7.58 -14.45
CA PHE A 33 -12.50 7.06 -13.87
C PHE A 33 -12.00 5.78 -14.59
N ASP A 34 -10.70 5.75 -14.91
CA ASP A 34 -10.07 4.59 -15.54
C ASP A 34 -9.70 3.51 -14.51
N THR A 35 -10.50 2.45 -14.49
CA THR A 35 -10.28 1.30 -13.60
C THR A 35 -8.99 0.53 -13.88
N ASN A 36 -8.49 0.52 -15.13
CA ASN A 36 -7.21 -0.12 -15.46
C ASN A 36 -6.05 0.69 -14.91
N PHE A 37 -6.13 2.03 -14.99
CA PHE A 37 -5.14 2.91 -14.39
C PHE A 37 -5.01 2.68 -12.87
N ALA A 38 -6.13 2.59 -12.13
CA ALA A 38 -6.06 2.25 -10.70
C ALA A 38 -5.42 0.88 -10.43
N LYS A 39 -5.71 -0.13 -11.26
CA LYS A 39 -5.10 -1.46 -11.12
C LYS A 39 -3.59 -1.40 -11.32
N ASP A 40 -3.12 -0.65 -12.32
CA ASP A 40 -1.69 -0.55 -12.61
C ASP A 40 -0.92 0.23 -11.53
N LEU A 41 -1.55 1.26 -10.96
CA LEU A 41 -1.03 1.95 -9.77
C LEU A 41 -0.92 1.00 -8.56
N LEU A 42 -1.96 0.20 -8.29
CA LEU A 42 -1.94 -0.78 -7.19
C LEU A 42 -0.89 -1.88 -7.38
N LYS A 43 -0.69 -2.38 -8.61
CA LYS A 43 0.38 -3.35 -8.93
C LYS A 43 1.76 -2.74 -8.65
N SER A 44 2.00 -1.52 -9.14
CA SER A 44 3.26 -0.81 -8.93
C SER A 44 3.55 -0.60 -7.44
N TYR A 45 2.52 -0.23 -6.67
CA TYR A 45 2.61 -0.07 -5.23
C TYR A 45 2.93 -1.40 -4.52
N LYS A 46 2.30 -2.51 -4.93
CA LYS A 46 2.61 -3.86 -4.43
C LYS A 46 4.07 -4.24 -4.69
N GLU A 47 4.58 -4.00 -5.90
CA GLU A 47 5.99 -4.26 -6.23
C GLU A 47 6.93 -3.42 -5.37
N GLY A 48 6.57 -2.16 -5.11
CA GLY A 48 7.30 -1.27 -4.20
C GLY A 48 7.37 -1.81 -2.77
N LEU A 49 6.24 -2.28 -2.22
CA LEU A 49 6.18 -2.89 -0.89
C LEU A 49 7.03 -4.17 -0.79
N GLN A 50 7.03 -4.99 -1.84
CA GLN A 50 7.86 -6.21 -1.88
C GLN A 50 9.36 -5.88 -1.91
N LYS A 51 9.76 -4.85 -2.66
CA LYS A 51 11.14 -4.35 -2.67
C LYS A 51 11.54 -3.81 -1.30
N LEU A 52 10.68 -2.98 -0.69
CA LEU A 52 10.91 -2.43 0.64
C LEU A 52 11.11 -3.55 1.67
N LYS A 53 10.21 -4.54 1.66
CA LYS A 53 10.32 -5.72 2.52
C LYS A 53 11.65 -6.45 2.33
N THR A 54 12.06 -6.69 1.09
CA THR A 54 13.33 -7.39 0.79
C THR A 54 14.54 -6.63 1.36
N ILE A 55 14.54 -5.30 1.26
CA ILE A 55 15.61 -4.46 1.80
C ILE A 55 15.63 -4.54 3.33
N ILE A 56 14.46 -4.42 3.98
CA ILE A 56 14.32 -4.53 5.43
C ILE A 56 14.78 -5.91 5.93
N ASP A 57 14.35 -6.99 5.27
CA ASP A 57 14.72 -8.38 5.62
C ASP A 57 16.23 -8.63 5.53
N SER A 58 16.91 -7.92 4.62
CA SER A 58 18.36 -8.03 4.44
C SER A 58 19.18 -7.24 5.47
N SER A 59 18.55 -6.41 6.30
CA SER A 59 19.23 -5.59 7.29
C SER A 59 19.36 -6.32 8.63
N PRO A 60 20.59 -6.61 9.12
CA PRO A 60 20.81 -7.34 10.37
C PRO A 60 20.41 -6.57 11.64
N SER A 61 20.05 -5.29 11.50
CA SER A 61 19.63 -4.39 12.57
C SER A 61 18.11 -4.32 12.79
N TYR A 62 17.33 -5.10 12.05
CA TYR A 62 15.86 -5.02 12.07
C TYR A 62 15.26 -6.25 12.78
N ASP A 63 14.55 -6.04 13.89
CA ASP A 63 13.66 -7.06 14.47
C ASP A 63 12.42 -7.17 13.56
N ASN A 64 12.51 -8.08 12.60
CA ASN A 64 11.55 -8.22 11.50
C ASN A 64 10.22 -8.86 11.91
N SER A 65 10.08 -9.37 13.13
CA SER A 65 8.92 -10.15 13.52
C SER A 65 7.60 -9.36 13.51
N TYR A 66 7.65 -8.07 13.86
CA TYR A 66 6.48 -7.18 13.88
C TYR A 66 6.03 -6.77 12.46
N TYR A 67 6.97 -6.38 11.60
CA TYR A 67 6.67 -5.90 10.26
C TYR A 67 6.30 -7.02 9.28
N ASP A 68 6.72 -8.25 9.55
CA ASP A 68 6.48 -9.39 8.65
C ASP A 68 4.98 -9.63 8.40
N PHE A 69 4.19 -9.55 9.47
CA PHE A 69 2.75 -9.71 9.38
C PHE A 69 2.10 -8.52 8.68
N GLU A 70 2.54 -7.29 8.98
CA GLU A 70 2.02 -6.07 8.37
C GLU A 70 2.23 -6.02 6.86
N PHE A 71 3.43 -6.38 6.38
CA PHE A 71 3.68 -6.46 4.93
C PHE A 71 2.83 -7.55 4.27
N LYS A 72 2.66 -8.72 4.92
CA LYS A 72 1.80 -9.80 4.41
C LYS A 72 0.35 -9.36 4.29
N THR A 73 -0.19 -8.67 5.30
CA THR A 73 -1.57 -8.18 5.28
C THR A 73 -1.76 -7.05 4.29
N MET A 74 -0.79 -6.15 4.10
CA MET A 74 -0.85 -5.12 3.05
C MET A 74 -0.84 -5.75 1.65
N ILE A 75 0.05 -6.71 1.38
CA ILE A 75 0.09 -7.41 0.09
C ILE A 75 -1.25 -8.13 -0.17
N TYR A 76 -1.78 -8.82 0.85
CA TYR A 76 -3.08 -9.48 0.76
C TYR A 76 -4.22 -8.50 0.46
N ALA A 77 -4.25 -7.35 1.14
CA ALA A 77 -5.25 -6.30 0.89
C ALA A 77 -5.18 -5.77 -0.55
N ILE A 78 -3.97 -5.56 -1.09
CA ILE A 78 -3.80 -5.14 -2.49
C ILE A 78 -4.32 -6.21 -3.44
N ASP A 79 -4.03 -7.48 -3.19
CA ASP A 79 -4.53 -8.58 -4.03
C ASP A 79 -6.05 -8.66 -4.04
N LYS A 80 -6.69 -8.43 -2.89
CA LYS A 80 -8.14 -8.35 -2.80
C LYS A 80 -8.71 -7.16 -3.56
N LEU A 81 -8.08 -5.99 -3.46
CA LEU A 81 -8.48 -4.81 -4.23
C LEU A 81 -8.33 -4.99 -5.74
N LEU A 82 -7.24 -5.60 -6.19
CA LEU A 82 -7.00 -5.87 -7.62
C LEU A 82 -8.08 -6.79 -8.21
N LEU A 83 -8.56 -7.77 -7.42
CA LEU A 83 -9.67 -8.64 -7.80
C LEU A 83 -11.01 -7.90 -7.76
N ALA A 84 -11.25 -7.06 -6.76
CA ALA A 84 -12.51 -6.35 -6.58
C ALA A 84 -12.72 -5.24 -7.64
N ILE A 85 -11.69 -4.45 -7.94
CA ILE A 85 -11.82 -3.33 -8.88
C ILE A 85 -12.28 -3.82 -10.25
N GLY A 86 -13.36 -3.24 -10.76
CA GLY A 86 -14.00 -3.64 -12.03
C GLY A 86 -14.89 -4.89 -11.93
N ASN A 87 -14.97 -5.54 -10.76
CA ASN A 87 -15.78 -6.75 -10.51
C ASN A 87 -16.78 -6.61 -9.35
N ILE A 88 -16.92 -5.42 -8.73
CA ILE A 88 -17.90 -5.14 -7.66
C ILE A 88 -19.33 -5.29 -8.21
N LYS A 89 -20.06 -6.27 -7.69
CA LYS A 89 -21.44 -6.61 -8.11
C LYS A 89 -22.47 -6.36 -7.01
N SER A 90 -22.05 -6.29 -5.76
CA SER A 90 -22.91 -6.09 -4.59
C SER A 90 -22.37 -5.00 -3.67
N GLU A 91 -23.23 -4.53 -2.75
CA GLU A 91 -22.84 -3.62 -1.67
C GLU A 91 -21.82 -4.29 -0.73
N ASP A 92 -21.96 -5.58 -0.48
CA ASP A 92 -21.00 -6.34 0.34
C ASP A 92 -19.60 -6.37 -0.30
N ASP A 93 -19.51 -6.53 -1.63
CA ASP A 93 -18.21 -6.46 -2.35
C ASP A 93 -17.58 -5.08 -2.21
N GLU A 94 -18.40 -4.02 -2.24
CA GLU A 94 -17.95 -2.63 -2.10
C GLU A 94 -17.48 -2.34 -0.68
N ILE A 95 -18.21 -2.81 0.34
CA ILE A 95 -17.83 -2.71 1.75
C ILE A 95 -16.52 -3.46 2.00
N GLU A 96 -16.38 -4.69 1.50
CA GLU A 96 -15.15 -5.48 1.65
C GLU A 96 -13.97 -4.75 1.00
N ALA A 97 -14.14 -4.22 -0.21
CA ALA A 97 -13.11 -3.44 -0.88
C ALA A 97 -12.75 -2.15 -0.10
N ALA A 98 -13.75 -1.44 0.44
CA ALA A 98 -13.52 -0.24 1.25
C ALA A 98 -12.73 -0.56 2.54
N ILE A 99 -12.97 -1.71 3.18
CA ILE A 99 -12.20 -2.16 4.35
C ILE A 99 -10.73 -2.34 3.99
N PHE A 100 -10.42 -3.03 2.89
CA PHE A 100 -9.03 -3.22 2.46
C PHE A 100 -8.35 -1.92 2.06
N GLN A 101 -9.07 -1.01 1.39
CA GLN A 101 -8.56 0.31 1.01
C GLN A 101 -8.23 1.15 2.25
N SER A 102 -9.13 1.19 3.23
CA SER A 102 -8.94 1.92 4.49
C SER A 102 -7.77 1.38 5.30
N TYR A 103 -7.65 0.04 5.37
CA TYR A 103 -6.51 -0.62 5.99
C TYR A 103 -5.18 -0.20 5.36
N LEU A 104 -5.07 -0.22 4.03
CA LEU A 104 -3.86 0.18 3.33
C LEU A 104 -3.49 1.64 3.58
N ARG A 105 -4.48 2.54 3.65
CA ARG A 105 -4.25 3.95 3.95
C ARG A 105 -3.66 4.15 5.33
N LYS A 106 -4.24 3.48 6.34
CA LYS A 106 -3.74 3.56 7.71
C LYS A 106 -2.30 3.02 7.83
N GLN A 107 -1.99 1.92 7.17
CA GLN A 107 -0.64 1.35 7.23
C GLN A 107 0.39 2.16 6.44
N ASP A 108 0.01 2.74 5.30
CA ASP A 108 0.89 3.67 4.57
C ASP A 108 1.26 4.87 5.45
N GLU A 109 0.27 5.49 6.11
CA GLU A 109 0.50 6.59 7.05
C GLU A 109 1.38 6.18 8.23
N SER A 110 1.14 4.99 8.81
CA SER A 110 1.94 4.47 9.92
C SER A 110 3.40 4.26 9.54
N ILE A 111 3.65 3.61 8.40
CA ILE A 111 5.00 3.38 7.89
C ILE A 111 5.71 4.72 7.71
N ARG A 112 5.08 5.68 7.02
CA ARG A 112 5.63 7.03 6.80
C ARG A 112 5.99 7.73 8.11
N LYS A 113 5.08 7.72 9.09
CA LYS A 113 5.30 8.39 10.38
C LYS A 113 6.45 7.76 11.16
N THR A 114 6.51 6.43 11.24
CA THR A 114 7.62 5.74 11.92
C THR A 114 8.97 6.12 11.31
N ILE A 115 9.03 6.30 10.00
CA ILE A 115 10.25 6.67 9.30
C ILE A 115 10.64 8.13 9.57
N GLU A 116 9.68 9.06 9.56
CA GLU A 116 9.93 10.46 9.91
C GLU A 116 10.45 10.60 11.34
N GLU A 117 9.88 9.84 12.29
CA GLU A 117 10.29 9.84 13.70
C GLU A 117 11.70 9.26 13.91
N GLU A 118 12.08 8.24 13.14
CA GLU A 118 13.41 7.61 13.22
C GLU A 118 14.54 8.44 12.59
N GLU A 119 14.24 9.46 11.77
CA GLU A 119 15.25 10.38 11.21
C GLU A 119 15.40 11.69 11.99
N ALA A 120 14.41 12.04 12.82
CA ALA A 120 14.44 13.22 13.66
C ALA A 120 15.21 13.03 14.98
N GLY A 121 15.51 11.78 15.36
CA GLY A 121 16.24 11.39 16.58
C GLY A 121 17.68 10.97 16.31
#